data_AF-A0A2G4SL97-F1
#
_entry.id   AF-A0A2G4SL97-F1
#
_cell.length_a   1.000
_cell.length_b   1.000
_cell.length_c   1.000
_cell.angle_alpha   90.00
_cell.angle_beta   90.00
_cell.angle_gamma   90.00
#
_symmetry.space_group_name_H-M   'P 1'
#
loop_
_entity.id
_entity.type
_entity.pdbx_description
1 polymer ?
#
loop_
_entity_poly.entity_id
_entity_poly.type
_entity_poly.pdbx_seq_one_letter_code
_entity_poly.pdbx_strand_id
1 'polypeptide(L)'
;MNMLSSIGVNPSGFSKLLCTRFYAHIVRPQLEYGLAISRFTASQLHALEEAQNNCIKEIYGARDKASIKVMLYMSRLPLMSERISILQAQFLFRSLYLPEDALLACLLPYIRNTRGSQWYALSRTSLWKTVLSTTEEPNTRSLKTAKRRFLQQNLEIRQQCQNFKLLSSCR
;
A
#
# COMPACT_ATOMS: atom_id res chain seq x y z
N MET A 1 -33.05 -18.16 -14.96
CA MET A 1 -31.66 -18.26 -14.47
C MET A 1 -31.23 -16.84 -14.09
N ASN A 2 -31.01 -16.56 -12.81
CA ASN A 2 -30.92 -15.19 -12.31
C ASN A 2 -29.63 -14.52 -12.81
N MET A 3 -29.75 -13.49 -13.66
CA MET A 3 -28.63 -12.71 -14.19
C MET A 3 -27.62 -12.30 -13.10
N LEU A 4 -28.09 -12.02 -11.89
CA LEU A 4 -27.28 -11.69 -10.72
C LEU A 4 -26.32 -12.81 -10.28
N SER A 5 -26.71 -14.09 -10.37
CA SER A 5 -25.81 -15.21 -10.05
C SER A 5 -24.71 -15.37 -11.09
N SER A 6 -24.95 -14.99 -12.35
CA SER A 6 -23.91 -14.99 -13.40
C SER A 6 -22.81 -13.93 -13.15
N ILE A 7 -23.12 -12.88 -12.39
CA ILE A 7 -22.18 -11.82 -11.98
C ILE A 7 -21.58 -12.14 -10.58
N GLY A 8 -21.90 -13.31 -10.02
CA GLY A 8 -21.34 -13.78 -8.74
C GLY A 8 -22.02 -13.24 -7.49
N VAL A 9 -23.24 -12.72 -7.60
CA VAL A 9 -24.10 -12.36 -6.46
C VAL A 9 -24.73 -13.63 -5.90
N ASN A 10 -24.62 -13.81 -4.59
CA ASN A 10 -25.23 -14.86 -3.78
C ASN A 10 -26.28 -14.25 -2.83
N PRO A 11 -27.07 -15.07 -2.10
CA PRO A 11 -28.08 -14.54 -1.17
C PRO A 11 -27.56 -13.63 -0.06
N SER A 12 -26.25 -13.67 0.25
CA SER A 12 -25.58 -12.77 1.20
C SER A 12 -24.82 -11.61 0.52
N GLY A 13 -25.01 -11.38 -0.78
CA GLY A 13 -24.36 -10.31 -1.55
C GLY A 13 -23.25 -10.82 -2.48
N PHE A 14 -22.15 -10.07 -2.60
CA PHE A 14 -21.02 -10.50 -3.43
C PHE A 14 -20.11 -11.49 -2.68
N SER A 15 -19.37 -12.31 -3.44
CA SER A 15 -18.31 -13.13 -2.85
C SER A 15 -17.26 -12.26 -2.11
N LYS A 16 -16.67 -12.78 -1.03
CA LYS A 16 -15.62 -12.07 -0.26
C LYS A 16 -14.48 -11.60 -1.15
N LEU A 17 -14.07 -12.44 -2.12
CA LEU A 17 -13.03 -12.10 -3.09
C LEU A 17 -13.41 -10.88 -3.93
N LEU A 18 -14.65 -10.81 -4.41
CA LEU A 18 -15.14 -9.69 -5.19
C LEU A 18 -15.31 -8.42 -4.34
N CYS A 19 -15.86 -8.54 -3.12
CA CYS A 19 -15.92 -7.44 -2.15
C CYS A 19 -14.53 -6.85 -1.85
N THR A 20 -13.53 -7.70 -1.61
CA THR A 20 -12.14 -7.26 -1.40
C THR A 20 -11.59 -6.51 -2.62
N ARG A 21 -11.93 -6.94 -3.85
CA ARG A 21 -11.51 -6.22 -5.07
C ARG A 21 -12.21 -4.88 -5.21
N PHE A 22 -13.50 -4.79 -4.91
CA PHE A 22 -14.21 -3.51 -4.87
C PHE A 22 -13.62 -2.57 -3.82
N TYR A 23 -13.30 -3.08 -2.64
CA TYR A 23 -12.56 -2.29 -1.65
C TYR A 23 -11.23 -1.78 -2.22
N ALA A 24 -10.41 -2.67 -2.79
CA ALA A 24 -9.09 -2.29 -3.29
C ALA A 24 -9.12 -1.29 -4.45
N HIS A 25 -10.16 -1.32 -5.29
CA HIS A 25 -10.24 -0.53 -6.52
C HIS A 25 -11.18 0.68 -6.47
N ILE A 26 -12.12 0.73 -5.52
CA ILE A 26 -13.13 1.80 -5.44
C ILE A 26 -13.01 2.55 -4.11
N VAL A 27 -13.09 1.83 -3.00
CA VAL A 27 -13.13 2.45 -1.66
C VAL A 27 -11.75 2.91 -1.21
N ARG A 28 -10.75 2.03 -1.29
CA ARG A 28 -9.39 2.29 -0.82
C ARG A 28 -8.73 3.48 -1.54
N PRO A 29 -8.88 3.68 -2.87
CA PRO A 29 -8.36 4.88 -3.53
C PRO A 29 -8.86 6.21 -2.94
N GLN A 30 -10.07 6.26 -2.38
CA GLN A 30 -10.57 7.46 -1.71
C GLN A 30 -9.79 7.76 -0.43
N LEU A 31 -9.44 6.72 0.33
CA LEU A 31 -8.55 6.83 1.51
C LEU A 31 -7.11 7.16 1.11
N GLU A 32 -6.71 6.80 -0.12
CA GLU A 32 -5.35 6.99 -0.63
C GLU A 32 -5.09 8.37 -1.22
N TYR A 33 -6.14 9.19 -1.37
CA TYR A 33 -6.02 10.53 -1.91
C TYR A 33 -5.06 11.38 -1.04
N GLY A 34 -4.03 11.94 -1.68
CA GLY A 34 -3.01 12.74 -1.00
C GLY A 34 -1.99 11.95 -0.17
N LEU A 35 -2.16 10.65 0.06
CA LEU A 35 -1.20 9.85 0.85
C LEU A 35 0.21 9.82 0.22
N ALA A 36 0.28 9.95 -1.11
CA ALA A 36 1.53 9.87 -1.85
C ALA A 36 2.45 11.09 -1.64
N ILE A 37 1.92 12.23 -1.20
CA ILE A 37 2.65 13.50 -1.06
C ILE A 37 2.73 14.01 0.39
N SER A 38 1.96 13.39 1.29
CA SER A 38 1.83 13.81 2.68
C SER A 38 2.71 13.00 3.63
N ARG A 39 3.04 13.61 4.77
CA ARG A 39 3.58 12.91 5.94
C ARG A 39 2.45 12.60 6.91
N PHE A 40 2.64 11.53 7.68
CA PHE A 40 1.66 11.07 8.66
C PHE A 40 2.34 10.92 10.02
N THR A 41 1.64 11.35 11.07
CA THR A 41 1.99 11.00 12.43
C THR A 41 1.64 9.54 12.70
N ALA A 42 2.20 8.96 13.77
CA ALA A 42 1.86 7.60 14.18
C ALA A 42 0.35 7.43 14.46
N SER A 43 -0.30 8.45 15.05
CA SER A 43 -1.74 8.42 15.31
C SER A 43 -2.58 8.44 14.03
N GLN A 44 -2.19 9.24 13.03
CA GLN A 44 -2.86 9.24 11.73
C GLN A 44 -2.68 7.91 10.99
N LEU A 45 -1.48 7.32 11.04
CA LEU A 45 -1.24 5.99 10.49
C LEU A 45 -2.11 4.92 11.16
N HIS A 46 -2.22 4.99 12.49
CA HIS A 46 -3.08 4.07 13.24
C HIS A 46 -4.55 4.21 12.83
N ALA A 47 -5.07 5.44 12.73
CA ALA A 47 -6.45 5.67 12.29
C ALA A 47 -6.72 5.13 10.87
N LEU A 48 -5.75 5.28 9.95
CA LEU A 48 -5.86 4.71 8.60
C LEU A 48 -5.83 3.18 8.62
N GLU A 49 -4.96 2.57 9.44
CA GLU A 49 -4.94 1.12 9.61
C GLU A 49 -6.24 0.59 10.21
N GLU A 50 -6.79 1.26 11.21
CA GLU A 50 -8.07 0.92 11.83
C GLU A 50 -9.23 1.01 10.83
N ALA A 51 -9.28 2.08 10.04
CA ALA A 51 -10.28 2.23 8.97
C ALA A 51 -10.22 1.07 7.97
N GLN A 52 -9.02 0.72 7.47
CA GLN A 52 -8.84 -0.46 6.62
C GLN A 52 -9.29 -1.74 7.32
N ASN A 53 -8.91 -1.93 8.58
CA ASN A 53 -9.20 -3.14 9.33
C ASN A 53 -10.70 -3.34 9.52
N ASN A 54 -11.44 -2.26 9.81
CA ASN A 54 -12.89 -2.29 9.93
C ASN A 54 -13.55 -2.68 8.60
N CYS A 55 -13.17 -2.05 7.48
CA CYS A 55 -13.71 -2.42 6.16
C CYS A 55 -13.46 -3.90 5.83
N ILE A 56 -12.28 -4.43 6.13
CA ILE A 56 -11.95 -5.83 5.83
C ILE A 56 -12.69 -6.79 6.77
N LYS A 57 -12.85 -6.45 8.06
CA LYS A 57 -13.67 -7.26 8.98
C LYS A 57 -15.12 -7.35 8.51
N GLU A 58 -15.70 -6.23 8.07
CA GLU A 58 -17.05 -6.17 7.50
C GLU A 58 -17.18 -7.10 6.28
N ILE A 59 -16.25 -7.02 5.33
CA ILE A 59 -16.23 -7.89 4.14
C ILE A 59 -16.20 -9.38 4.50
N TYR A 60 -15.50 -9.73 5.57
CA TYR A 60 -15.37 -11.13 6.01
C TYR A 60 -16.46 -11.58 6.98
N GLY A 61 -17.32 -10.67 7.47
CA GLY A 61 -18.30 -10.93 8.53
C GLY A 61 -17.64 -11.31 9.85
N ALA A 62 -16.49 -10.70 10.16
CA ALA A 62 -15.61 -11.14 11.23
C ALA A 62 -15.90 -10.45 12.57
N ARG A 63 -15.82 -11.23 13.67
CA ARG A 63 -15.91 -10.72 15.04
C ARG A 63 -14.61 -10.01 15.45
N ASP A 64 -14.65 -9.19 16.50
CA ASP A 64 -13.50 -8.36 16.91
C ASP A 64 -12.21 -9.11 17.20
N LYS A 65 -12.32 -10.31 17.77
CA LYS A 65 -11.19 -11.20 18.11
C LYS A 65 -10.58 -11.91 16.89
N ALA A 66 -11.20 -11.80 15.72
CA ALA A 66 -10.70 -12.47 14.53
C ALA A 66 -9.40 -11.84 14.02
N SER A 67 -8.51 -12.67 13.46
CA SER A 67 -7.21 -12.22 12.99
C SER A 67 -7.33 -11.42 11.69
N ILE A 68 -7.23 -10.10 11.81
CA ILE A 68 -7.20 -9.19 10.66
C ILE A 68 -6.01 -9.47 9.73
N LYS A 69 -4.88 -9.94 10.29
CA LYS A 69 -3.67 -10.26 9.53
C LYS A 69 -3.92 -11.36 8.50
N VAL A 70 -4.67 -12.41 8.87
CA VAL A 70 -5.03 -13.51 7.98
C VAL A 70 -5.93 -13.00 6.85
N MET A 71 -6.90 -12.14 7.16
CA MET A 71 -7.82 -11.59 6.16
C MET A 71 -7.10 -10.69 5.15
N LEU A 72 -6.19 -9.84 5.62
CA LEU A 72 -5.35 -9.00 4.75
C LEU A 72 -4.48 -9.86 3.83
N TYR A 73 -3.90 -10.95 4.37
CA TYR A 73 -3.10 -11.90 3.58
C TYR A 73 -3.94 -12.59 2.50
N MET A 74 -5.11 -13.16 2.87
CA MET A 74 -6.04 -13.78 1.91
C MET A 74 -6.51 -12.78 0.85
N SER A 75 -6.67 -11.51 1.24
CA SER A 75 -7.06 -10.40 0.38
C SER A 75 -5.91 -9.85 -0.48
N ARG A 76 -4.67 -10.28 -0.26
CA ARG A 76 -3.45 -9.72 -0.86
C ARG A 76 -3.32 -8.20 -0.67
N LEU A 77 -3.77 -7.70 0.49
CA LEU A 77 -3.73 -6.27 0.82
C LEU A 77 -2.56 -5.98 1.77
N PRO A 78 -1.71 -4.99 1.46
CA PRO A 78 -0.73 -4.48 2.41
C PRO A 78 -1.41 -3.66 3.53
N LEU A 79 -0.69 -3.50 4.63
CA LEU A 79 -1.05 -2.53 5.68
C LEU A 79 -1.07 -1.10 5.10
N MET A 80 -1.74 -0.17 5.78
CA MET A 80 -1.78 1.22 5.31
C MET A 80 -0.41 1.89 5.41
N SER A 81 0.38 1.61 6.45
CA SER A 81 1.78 2.04 6.57
C SER A 81 2.65 1.60 5.37
N GLU A 82 2.55 0.33 4.99
CA GLU A 82 3.24 -0.22 3.80
C GLU A 82 2.73 0.43 2.50
N ARG A 83 1.41 0.63 2.41
CA ARG A 83 0.79 1.22 1.22
C ARG A 83 1.21 2.67 1.01
N ILE A 84 1.28 3.47 2.08
CA ILE A 84 1.77 4.84 2.05
C ILE A 84 3.20 4.87 1.53
N SER A 85 4.07 4.00 2.07
CA SER A 85 5.46 3.90 1.61
C SER A 85 5.54 3.61 0.11
N ILE A 86 4.71 2.67 -0.38
CA ILE A 86 4.62 2.33 -1.81
C ILE A 86 4.12 3.51 -2.65
N LEU A 87 3.08 4.22 -2.19
CA LEU A 87 2.51 5.37 -2.90
C LEU A 87 3.51 6.52 -2.99
N GLN A 88 4.22 6.82 -1.90
CA GLN A 88 5.26 7.84 -1.86
C GLN A 88 6.41 7.49 -2.80
N ALA A 89 6.89 6.24 -2.80
CA ALA A 89 7.91 5.79 -3.74
C ALA A 89 7.43 5.86 -5.21
N GLN A 90 6.17 5.54 -5.47
CA GLN A 90 5.57 5.69 -6.80
C GLN A 90 5.47 7.17 -7.23
N PHE A 91 5.13 8.06 -6.32
CA PHE A 91 5.11 9.50 -6.58
C PHE A 91 6.51 10.03 -6.91
N LEU A 92 7.51 9.70 -6.09
CA LEU A 92 8.90 10.07 -6.33
C LEU A 92 9.38 9.56 -7.69
N PHE A 93 9.10 8.28 -8.00
CA PHE A 93 9.42 7.70 -9.29
C PHE A 93 8.81 8.48 -10.45
N ARG A 94 7.50 8.76 -10.39
CA ARG A 94 6.80 9.54 -11.44
C ARG A 94 7.39 10.93 -11.59
N SER A 95 7.80 11.58 -10.50
CA SER A 95 8.39 12.93 -10.54
C SER A 95 9.71 13.00 -11.32
N LEU A 96 10.37 11.87 -11.57
CA LEU A 96 11.60 11.81 -12.38
C LEU A 96 11.32 11.79 -13.89
N TYR A 97 10.09 11.44 -14.29
CA TYR A 97 9.70 11.19 -15.68
C TYR A 97 8.54 12.09 -16.12
N LEU A 98 8.38 13.24 -15.46
CA LEU A 98 7.40 14.23 -15.88
C LEU A 98 7.90 15.01 -17.09
N PRO A 99 6.98 15.52 -17.94
CA PRO A 99 7.31 16.50 -18.97
C PRO A 99 8.04 17.71 -18.39
N GLU A 100 8.96 18.31 -19.15
CA GLU A 100 9.81 19.43 -18.70
C GLU A 100 8.99 20.68 -18.32
N ASP A 101 7.82 20.86 -18.94
CA ASP A 101 6.87 21.95 -18.71
C ASP A 101 5.94 21.71 -17.51
N ALA A 102 5.93 20.51 -16.94
CA ALA A 102 5.16 20.24 -15.73
C ALA A 102 5.72 21.07 -14.57
N LEU A 103 4.85 21.77 -13.84
CA LEU A 103 5.26 22.62 -12.70
C LEU A 103 6.20 21.90 -11.73
N LEU A 104 5.93 20.63 -11.41
CA LEU A 104 6.77 19.85 -10.52
C LEU A 104 8.15 19.55 -11.11
N ALA A 105 8.26 19.36 -12.43
CA ALA A 105 9.55 19.16 -13.12
C ALA A 105 10.38 20.46 -13.08
N CYS A 106 9.77 21.61 -13.36
CA CYS A 106 10.44 22.91 -13.27
C CYS A 106 10.92 23.22 -11.85
N LEU A 107 10.13 22.84 -10.83
CA LEU A 107 10.46 23.08 -9.42
C LEU A 107 11.41 22.03 -8.82
N LEU A 108 11.58 20.88 -9.48
CA LEU A 108 12.32 19.72 -8.96
C LEU A 108 13.75 20.07 -8.52
N PRO A 109 14.55 20.83 -9.30
CA PRO A 109 15.92 21.19 -8.92
C PRO A 109 16.01 21.95 -7.59
N TYR A 110 15.00 22.76 -7.28
CA TYR A 110 14.92 23.55 -6.06
C TYR A 110 14.47 22.68 -4.88
N ILE A 111 13.35 21.97 -5.03
CA ILE A 111 12.76 21.22 -3.92
C ILE A 111 13.59 19.99 -3.52
N ARG A 112 14.38 19.40 -4.43
CA ARG A 112 15.24 18.25 -4.13
C ARG A 112 16.28 18.55 -3.07
N ASN A 113 16.76 19.79 -3.01
CA ASN A 113 17.87 20.19 -2.13
C ASN A 113 17.40 21.02 -0.92
N THR A 114 16.17 21.53 -0.94
CA THR A 114 15.61 22.26 0.19
C THR A 114 15.30 21.33 1.36
N ARG A 115 16.11 21.44 2.42
CA ARG A 115 15.82 20.83 3.72
C ARG A 115 14.48 21.38 4.24
N GLY A 116 13.48 20.51 4.31
CA GLY A 116 12.12 20.87 4.72
C GLY A 116 11.07 20.64 3.63
N SER A 117 11.46 20.49 2.36
CA SER A 117 10.50 20.14 1.31
C SER A 117 9.94 18.74 1.56
N GLN A 118 8.68 18.53 1.16
CA GLN A 118 8.08 17.20 1.27
C GLN A 118 8.78 16.19 0.37
N TRP A 119 9.16 16.60 -0.84
CA TRP A 119 9.92 15.74 -1.74
C TRP A 119 11.23 15.24 -1.10
N TYR A 120 12.00 16.16 -0.51
CA TYR A 120 13.25 15.81 0.19
C TYR A 120 12.98 14.79 1.30
N ALA A 121 11.92 15.00 2.09
CA ALA A 121 11.53 14.08 3.14
C ALA A 121 11.22 12.68 2.64
N LEU A 122 10.37 12.60 1.61
CA LEU A 122 9.90 11.34 1.05
C LEU A 122 11.07 10.56 0.44
N SER A 123 12.04 11.26 -0.17
CA SER A 123 13.24 10.63 -0.72
C SER A 123 14.16 9.98 0.34
N ARG A 124 13.93 10.24 1.63
CA ARG A 124 14.70 9.61 2.73
C ARG A 124 14.10 8.27 3.19
N THR A 125 12.92 7.89 2.70
CA THR A 125 12.25 6.64 3.06
C THR A 125 13.07 5.42 2.62
N SER A 126 12.97 4.32 3.39
CA SER A 126 13.74 3.10 3.14
C SER A 126 13.45 2.49 1.77
N LEU A 127 12.17 2.41 1.40
CA LEU A 127 11.76 1.86 0.11
C LEU A 127 12.37 2.65 -1.06
N TRP A 128 12.36 3.99 -1.01
CA TRP A 128 12.93 4.80 -2.08
C TRP A 128 14.45 4.62 -2.19
N LYS A 129 15.16 4.56 -1.07
CA LYS A 129 16.60 4.26 -1.05
C LYS A 129 16.93 2.92 -1.70
N THR A 130 16.10 1.90 -1.48
CA THR A 130 16.25 0.59 -2.12
C THR A 130 16.03 0.65 -3.63
N VAL A 131 15.15 1.54 -4.12
CA VAL A 131 14.96 1.75 -5.57
C VAL A 131 16.24 2.34 -6.17
N LEU A 132 16.81 3.37 -5.54
CA LEU A 132 18.04 4.02 -6.01
C LEU A 132 19.28 3.13 -5.93
N SER A 133 19.36 2.23 -4.94
CA SER A 133 20.54 1.35 -4.79
C SER A 133 20.64 0.25 -5.84
N THR A 134 19.64 0.08 -6.71
CA THR A 134 19.60 -1.02 -7.68
C THR A 134 20.08 -0.63 -9.07
N THR A 135 20.22 0.66 -9.41
CA THR A 135 20.61 1.12 -10.76
C THR A 135 21.00 2.60 -10.71
N GLU A 136 21.91 3.07 -11.59
CA GLU A 136 22.23 4.51 -11.74
C GLU A 136 21.00 5.34 -12.15
N GLU A 137 20.09 4.75 -12.94
CA GLU A 137 18.78 5.32 -13.26
C GLU A 137 17.63 4.40 -12.81
N PRO A 138 16.71 4.88 -11.95
CA PRO A 138 15.62 4.06 -11.43
C PRO A 138 14.56 3.80 -12.52
N ASN A 139 14.41 2.56 -12.98
CA ASN A 139 13.39 2.19 -13.96
C ASN A 139 12.17 1.46 -13.34
N THR A 140 11.13 1.21 -14.15
CA THR A 140 9.90 0.57 -13.68
C THR A 140 10.14 -0.84 -13.10
N ARG A 141 11.15 -1.56 -13.61
CA ARG A 141 11.50 -2.92 -13.14
C ARG A 141 12.16 -2.86 -11.77
N SER A 142 13.05 -1.88 -11.52
CA SER A 142 13.68 -1.70 -10.22
C SER A 142 12.66 -1.34 -9.16
N LEU A 143 11.71 -0.42 -9.45
CA LEU A 143 10.61 -0.08 -8.54
C LEU A 143 9.74 -1.30 -8.18
N LYS A 144 9.34 -2.10 -9.18
CA LYS A 144 8.56 -3.34 -8.96
C LYS A 144 9.33 -4.33 -8.08
N THR A 145 10.65 -4.45 -8.29
CA THR A 145 11.51 -5.36 -7.53
C THR A 145 11.70 -4.89 -6.09
N ALA A 146 11.99 -3.61 -5.88
CA ALA A 146 12.12 -2.99 -4.57
C ALA A 146 10.82 -3.11 -3.77
N LYS A 147 9.66 -2.85 -4.39
CA LYS A 147 8.35 -3.04 -3.77
C LYS A 147 8.14 -4.48 -3.28
N ARG A 148 8.48 -5.48 -4.10
CA ARG A 148 8.35 -6.90 -3.71
C ARG A 148 9.24 -7.24 -2.53
N ARG A 149 10.52 -6.83 -2.57
CA ARG A 149 11.46 -7.05 -1.47
C ARG A 149 11.00 -6.39 -0.18
N PHE A 150 10.55 -5.14 -0.25
CA PHE A 150 10.04 -4.40 0.90
C PHE A 150 8.86 -5.09 1.58
N LEU A 151 7.86 -5.53 0.80
CA LEU A 151 6.71 -6.26 1.35
C LEU A 151 7.11 -7.61 1.95
N GLN A 152 8.06 -8.31 1.32
CA GLN A 152 8.57 -9.58 1.82
C GLN A 152 9.33 -9.41 3.15
N GLN A 153 10.24 -8.43 3.23
CA GLN A 153 10.99 -8.12 4.45
C GLN A 153 10.05 -7.72 5.60
N ASN A 154 9.06 -6.87 5.34
CA ASN A 154 8.09 -6.50 6.38
C ASN A 154 7.26 -7.70 6.85
N LEU A 155 6.95 -8.63 5.96
CA LEU A 155 6.26 -9.87 6.31
C LEU A 155 7.14 -10.77 7.19
N GLU A 156 8.42 -10.92 6.86
CA GLU A 156 9.40 -11.68 7.64
C GLU A 156 9.62 -11.06 9.02
N ILE A 157 9.81 -9.75 9.12
CA ILE A 157 9.93 -9.03 10.40
C ILE A 157 8.71 -9.31 11.29
N ARG A 158 7.50 -9.26 10.73
CA ARG A 158 6.27 -9.56 11.48
C ARG A 158 6.18 -11.02 11.93
N GLN A 159 6.71 -11.94 11.14
CA GLN A 159 6.77 -13.35 11.50
C GLN A 159 7.80 -13.62 12.60
N GLN A 160 8.91 -12.87 12.64
CA GLN A 160 9.94 -13.00 13.66
C GLN A 160 9.57 -12.33 14.99
N CYS A 161 8.89 -11.18 14.94
CA CYS A 161 8.45 -10.46 16.16
C CYS A 161 7.33 -11.15 16.93
N GLN A 162 6.73 -12.24 16.42
CA GLN A 162 5.65 -12.97 17.08
C GLN A 162 5.89 -14.47 16.96
N ASN A 163 5.71 -15.22 18.06
CA ASN A 163 5.76 -16.69 18.10
C ASN A 163 4.64 -17.32 17.23
N PHE A 164 4.73 -17.24 15.91
CA PHE A 164 3.75 -17.83 15.00
C PHE A 164 4.22 -19.19 14.49
N LYS A 165 3.76 -20.25 15.14
CA LYS A 165 3.86 -21.63 14.63
C LYS A 165 2.89 -21.95 13.46
N LEU A 166 2.04 -21.01 13.01
CA LEU A 166 0.83 -21.37 12.24
C LEU A 166 0.71 -20.85 10.81
N LEU A 167 1.63 -19.99 10.31
CA LEU A 167 1.52 -19.45 8.94
C LEU A 167 2.38 -20.18 7.90
N SER A 168 3.29 -21.08 8.31
CA SER A 168 4.10 -21.88 7.38
C SER A 168 3.29 -22.98 6.68
N SER A 169 2.12 -23.34 7.21
CA SER A 169 1.31 -24.48 6.74
C SER A 169 0.21 -24.12 5.71
N CYS A 170 0.07 -22.86 5.31
CA CYS A 170 -0.97 -22.42 4.36
C CYS A 170 -0.41 -22.13 2.95
N ARG A 171 0.64 -22.85 2.53
CA ARG A 171 1.17 -22.79 1.16
C ARG A 171 0.44 -23.75 0.24
#